data_AF-A0A2A3D4G3-F1
#
_entry.id   AF-A0A2A3D4G3-F1
#
_cell.length_a   1.000
_cell.length_b   1.000
_cell.length_c   1.000
_cell.angle_alpha   90.00
_cell.angle_beta   90.00
_cell.angle_gamma   90.00
#
_symmetry.space_group_name_H-M   'P 1'
#
loop_
_entity.id
_entity.type
_entity.pdbx_description
1 polymer ?
#
loop_
_entity_poly.entity_id
_entity_poly.type
_entity_poly.pdbx_seq_one_letter_code
_entity_poly.pdbx_strand_id
1 'polypeptide(L)' 'MKVAAVIERLAGGDSLRLGFSSGQRRWWFEGSYQAVPEHVVHAAVRDGAVAVTEAGDSLFGFKGNSQTWLVEERSDGR' A
#
# COMPACT_ATOMS: atom_id res chain seq x y z
N MET A 1 2.71 4.24 13.14
CA MET A 1 1.37 3.75 12.75
C MET A 1 1.27 2.26 13.11
N LYS A 2 0.11 1.77 13.54
CA LYS A 2 -0.10 0.33 13.83
C LYS A 2 -0.60 -0.39 12.56
N VAL A 3 -0.35 -1.70 12.44
CA VAL A 3 -0.79 -2.53 11.31
C VAL A 3 -2.32 -2.45 11.10
N ALA A 4 -3.11 -2.57 12.18
CA ALA A 4 -4.57 -2.48 12.13
C ALA A 4 -5.07 -1.17 11.49
N ALA A 5 -4.43 -0.04 11.78
CA ALA A 5 -4.82 1.25 11.19
C ALA A 5 -4.51 1.32 9.68
N VAL A 6 -3.48 0.61 9.21
CA VAL A 6 -3.16 0.55 7.76
C VAL A 6 -4.24 -0.28 7.06
N ILE A 7 -4.62 -1.41 7.66
CA ILE A 7 -5.69 -2.28 7.17
C ILE A 7 -7.01 -1.51 7.07
N GLU A 8 -7.41 -0.79 8.12
CA GLU A 8 -8.64 0.01 8.14
C GLU A 8 -8.68 1.07 7.04
N ARG A 9 -7.58 1.80 6.84
CA ARG A 9 -7.50 2.81 5.77
C ARG A 9 -7.59 2.20 4.38
N LEU A 10 -6.84 1.13 4.14
CA LEU A 10 -6.90 0.39 2.88
C LEU A 10 -8.32 -0.12 2.61
N ALA A 11 -8.95 -0.76 3.60
CA ALA A 11 -10.34 -1.25 3.49
C ALA A 11 -11.35 -0.11 3.26
N GLY A 12 -11.05 1.11 3.73
CA GLY A 12 -11.82 2.32 3.47
C GLY A 12 -11.63 2.91 2.07
N GLY A 13 -10.77 2.32 1.23
CA GLY A 13 -10.51 2.76 -0.14
C GLY A 13 -9.35 3.76 -0.27
N ASP A 14 -8.57 4.00 0.79
CA ASP A 14 -7.39 4.85 0.68
C ASP A 14 -6.31 4.19 -0.18
N SER A 15 -5.69 4.99 -1.05
CA SER A 15 -4.56 4.56 -1.88
C SER A 15 -3.25 4.64 -1.12
N LEU A 16 -2.51 3.53 -1.13
CA LEU A 16 -1.14 3.48 -0.62
C LEU A 16 -0.15 3.75 -1.76
N ARG A 17 0.78 4.66 -1.51
CA ARG A 17 1.82 5.05 -2.47
C ARG A 17 3.20 4.64 -1.97
N LEU A 18 4.07 4.30 -2.90
CA LEU A 18 5.49 4.02 -2.70
C LEU A 18 6.31 4.98 -3.57
N GLY A 19 7.38 5.49 -3.01
CA GLY A 19 8.30 6.38 -3.72
C GLY A 19 9.69 6.35 -3.13
N PHE A 20 10.60 7.04 -3.78
CA PHE A 20 11.98 7.17 -3.34
C PHE A 20 12.28 8.64 -3.05
N SER A 21 12.74 8.95 -1.84
CA SER A 21 13.10 10.32 -1.48
C SER A 21 14.14 10.32 -0.38
N SER A 22 15.10 11.26 -0.49
CA SER A 22 16.25 11.34 0.43
C SER A 22 17.05 10.04 0.52
N GLY A 23 17.19 9.32 -0.58
CA GLY A 23 17.97 8.07 -0.63
C GLY A 23 17.26 6.85 -0.02
N GLN A 24 15.97 6.96 0.34
CA GLN A 24 15.24 5.88 0.98
C GLN A 24 13.86 5.67 0.35
N ARG A 25 13.39 4.41 0.39
CA ARG A 25 11.99 4.08 0.09
C ARG A 25 11.09 4.67 1.15
N ARG A 26 9.99 5.28 0.73
CA ARG A 26 8.95 5.81 1.61
C ARG A 26 7.58 5.37 1.15
N TRP A 27 6.77 4.96 2.11
CA TRP A 27 5.38 4.61 1.94
C TRP A 27 4.51 5.69 2.57
N TRP A 28 3.40 6.04 1.92
CA TRP A 28 2.43 6.98 2.48
C TRP A 28 1.03 6.76 1.91
N PHE A 29 0.02 7.20 2.66
CA PHE A 29 -1.33 7.37 2.13
C PHE A 29 -1.47 8.75 1.47
N GLU A 30 -2.03 8.80 0.27
CA GLU A 30 -2.14 10.04 -0.52
C GLU A 30 -3.19 11.04 0.00
N GLY A 31 -4.28 10.56 0.63
CA GLY A 31 -5.35 11.38 1.20
C GLY A 31 -4.88 12.32 2.32
N SER A 32 -5.41 12.18 3.55
CA SER A 32 -4.73 12.82 4.69
C SER A 32 -3.32 12.23 4.81
N TYR A 33 -2.32 13.01 4.37
CA TYR A 33 -0.94 12.56 4.21
C TYR A 33 -0.45 11.91 5.50
N GLN A 34 -0.01 10.66 5.40
CA GLN A 34 0.54 9.94 6.53
C GLN A 34 1.62 8.99 6.04
N ALA A 35 2.85 9.22 6.50
CA ALA A 35 3.95 8.30 6.27
C ALA A 35 3.71 6.99 7.03
N VAL A 36 3.96 5.87 6.35
CA VAL A 36 3.81 4.52 6.90
C VAL A 36 5.19 3.85 6.94
N PRO A 37 5.62 3.29 8.06
CA PRO A 37 6.86 2.52 8.10
C PRO A 37 6.77 1.27 7.22
N GLU A 38 7.83 0.95 6.47
CA GLU A 38 7.86 -0.17 5.52
C GLU A 38 7.51 -1.52 6.18
N HIS A 39 8.04 -1.80 7.37
CA HIS A 39 7.72 -3.03 8.10
C HIS A 39 6.22 -3.16 8.45
N VAL A 40 5.50 -2.04 8.62
CA VAL A 40 4.06 -2.04 8.89
C VAL A 40 3.28 -2.33 7.61
N VAL A 41 3.69 -1.76 6.48
CA VAL A 41 3.10 -2.07 5.17
C VAL A 41 3.27 -3.55 4.86
N HIS A 42 4.49 -4.08 5.00
CA HIS A 42 4.73 -5.50 4.78
C HIS A 42 3.92 -6.38 5.71
N ALA A 43 3.77 -6.02 6.99
CA ALA A 43 2.92 -6.79 7.90
C ALA A 43 1.43 -6.74 7.52
N ALA A 44 0.94 -5.59 7.03
CA ALA A 44 -0.46 -5.46 6.58
C ALA A 44 -0.76 -6.27 5.31
N VAL A 45 0.21 -6.36 4.39
CA VAL A 45 0.05 -7.02 3.08
C VAL A 45 0.40 -8.51 3.12
N ARG A 46 1.48 -8.90 3.81
CA ARG A 46 2.05 -10.27 3.77
C ARG A 46 1.13 -11.34 4.35
N ASP A 47 0.32 -10.99 5.34
CA ASP A 47 -0.55 -11.96 6.01
C ASP A 47 -1.95 -12.03 5.37
N GLY A 48 -2.14 -11.43 4.18
CA GLY A 48 -3.41 -11.46 3.45
C GLY A 48 -4.56 -10.72 4.14
N ALA A 49 -4.26 -9.90 5.17
CA ALA A 49 -5.26 -9.11 5.87
C ALA A 49 -5.94 -8.10 4.95
N VAL A 50 -5.20 -7.63 3.93
CA VAL A 50 -5.73 -6.91 2.77
C VAL A 50 -5.04 -7.44 1.52
N ALA A 51 -5.82 -7.90 0.55
CA ALA A 51 -5.31 -8.19 -0.77
C ALA A 51 -5.04 -6.87 -1.50
N VAL A 52 -3.81 -6.65 -1.96
CA VAL A 52 -3.43 -5.45 -2.70
C VAL A 52 -2.77 -5.81 -4.02
N THR A 53 -3.03 -5.00 -5.05
CA THR A 53 -2.47 -5.14 -6.39
C THR A 53 -1.60 -3.94 -6.74
N GLU A 54 -0.52 -4.21 -7.47
CA GLU A 54 0.30 -3.18 -8.12
C GLU A 54 -0.53 -2.54 -9.24
N ALA A 55 -0.62 -1.21 -9.28
CA ALA A 55 -1.38 -0.51 -10.33
C ALA A 55 -0.64 -0.47 -11.69
N GLY A 56 0.55 -1.08 -11.78
CA GLY A 56 1.35 -1.16 -13.00
C GLY A 56 2.27 0.04 -13.25
N ASP A 57 2.34 0.98 -12.31
CA ASP A 57 3.20 2.17 -12.36
C ASP A 57 4.56 1.94 -11.67
N SER A 58 5.26 0.88 -12.10
CA SER A 58 6.51 0.45 -11.48
C SER A 58 7.66 1.44 -11.68
N LEU A 59 8.30 1.83 -10.57
CA LEU A 59 9.63 2.42 -10.63
C LEU A 59 10.58 1.42 -11.28
N PHE A 60 11.26 1.87 -12.34
CA PHE A 60 12.29 1.10 -13.05
C PHE A 60 11.80 -0.21 -13.70
N GLY A 61 10.48 -0.41 -13.86
CA GLY A 61 9.92 -1.60 -14.51
C GLY A 61 10.03 -2.90 -13.71
N PHE A 62 10.34 -2.83 -12.42
CA PHE A 62 10.46 -4.02 -11.57
C PHE A 62 9.20 -4.31 -10.78
N LYS A 63 8.80 -5.60 -10.72
CA LYS A 63 7.76 -6.10 -9.81
C LYS A 63 8.09 -5.71 -8.37
N GLY A 64 7.07 -5.33 -7.60
CA GLY A 64 7.20 -4.88 -6.22
C GLY A 64 7.70 -3.44 -6.08
N ASN A 65 7.86 -2.70 -7.16
CA ASN A 65 8.22 -1.28 -7.15
C ASN A 65 7.13 -0.37 -7.74
N SER A 66 5.88 -0.84 -7.85
CA SER A 66 4.75 0.05 -8.18
C SER A 66 4.73 1.26 -7.25
N GLN A 67 4.52 2.44 -7.82
CA GLN A 67 4.33 3.66 -7.02
C GLN A 67 2.95 3.69 -6.38
N THR A 68 2.04 2.84 -6.86
CA THR A 68 0.65 2.76 -6.40
C THR A 68 0.25 1.33 -6.13
N TRP A 69 -0.39 1.16 -4.98
CA TRP A 69 -0.90 -0.11 -4.51
C TRP A 69 -2.37 0.07 -4.17
N LEU A 70 -3.22 -0.69 -4.85
CA LEU A 70 -4.67 -0.63 -4.73
C LEU A 70 -5.15 -1.85 -3.95
N VAL A 71 -6.18 -1.69 -3.15
CA VAL A 71 -6.88 -2.84 -2.56
C VAL A 71 -7.61 -3.59 -3.66
N GLU A 72 -7.48 -4.91 -3.71
CA GLU A 72 -8.36 -5.74 -4.53
C GLU A 72 -9.77 -5.57 -4.01
N GLU A 73 -10.69 -5.11 -4.86
CA GLU A 73 -12.11 -5.20 -4.52
C GLU A 73 -12.40 -6.66 -4.19
N ARG A 74 -12.91 -6.91 -2.97
CA ARG A 74 -13.50 -8.21 -2.69
C ARG A 74 -14.62 -8.36 -3.71
N SER A 75 -14.43 -9.29 -4.64
CA SER A 75 -15.52 -9.84 -5.43
C SER A 75 -16.39 -10.63 -4.46
N ASP A 76 -17.15 -9.92 -3.62
CA ASP A 76 -18.27 -10.50 -2.90
C ASP A 76 -19.33 -10.76 -3.98
N GLY A 77 -19.18 -11.92 -4.63
CA GLY A 77 -20.10 -12.44 -5.61
C GLY A 77 -21.50 -12.41 -5.02
N ARG A 78 -22.34 -11.57 -5.61
CA ARG A 78 -23.76 -11.52 -5.35
C ARG A 78 -24.51 -12.26 -6.45
#